data_AF-A0A259LSQ8-F1
#
_entry.id   AF-A0A259LSQ8-F1
#
_cell.length_a   1.000
_cell.length_b   1.000
_cell.length_c   1.000
_cell.angle_alpha   90.00
_cell.angle_beta   90.00
_cell.angle_gamma   90.00
#
_symmetry.space_group_name_H-M   'P 1'
#
loop_
_entity.id
_entity.type
_entity.pdbx_description
1 polymer ?
#
loop_
_entity_poly.entity_id
_entity_poly.type
_entity_poly.pdbx_seq_one_letter_code
_entity_poly.pdbx_strand_id
1 'polypeptide(L)' 'MTLRLAKLPDRTPVKLTLALDPETAAALQDYAALYQETYGEAERAETLAAAMIDMFLASDAGFRRARKALPTPASKGD' A
#
# COMPACT_ATOMS: atom_id res chain seq x y z
N MET A 1 20.58 -3.75 -4.97
CA MET A 1 19.54 -4.44 -4.18
C MET A 1 18.23 -4.37 -4.95
N THR A 2 17.34 -5.36 -4.87
CA THR A 2 16.04 -5.35 -5.57
C THR A 2 14.91 -5.05 -4.58
N LEU A 3 14.13 -4.00 -4.84
CA LEU A 3 12.94 -3.66 -4.05
C LEU A 3 11.79 -4.63 -4.36
N ARG A 4 10.98 -4.94 -3.34
CA ARG A 4 9.76 -5.75 -3.49
C ARG A 4 8.63 -5.00 -4.19
N LEU A 5 8.59 -3.67 -4.04
CA LEU A 5 7.62 -2.81 -4.68
C LEU A 5 8.11 -2.44 -6.08
N ALA A 6 7.35 -2.82 -7.11
CA ALA A 6 7.60 -2.36 -8.47
C ALA A 6 7.20 -0.88 -8.64
N LYS A 7 7.68 -0.24 -9.72
CA LYS A 7 7.32 1.14 -10.05
C LYS A 7 5.80 1.31 -10.11
N LEU A 8 5.30 2.37 -9.46
CA LEU A 8 3.87 2.59 -9.30
C LEU A 8 3.20 3.04 -10.61
N PRO A 9 2.01 2.49 -10.96
CA PRO A 9 1.17 3.04 -12.02
C PRO A 9 0.34 4.23 -11.50
N ASP A 10 -0.18 5.05 -12.42
CA ASP A 10 -1.10 6.14 -12.09
C ASP A 10 -2.46 5.62 -11.58
N ARG A 11 -2.98 6.22 -10.51
CA ARG A 11 -4.21 5.81 -9.80
C ARG A 11 -4.87 7.00 -9.12
N THR A 12 -6.21 7.01 -9.05
CA THR A 12 -6.96 8.00 -8.25
C THR A 12 -7.03 7.56 -6.77
N PRO A 13 -6.40 8.28 -5.83
CA PRO A 13 -6.35 7.86 -4.44
C PRO A 13 -7.59 8.29 -3.64
N VAL A 14 -7.99 7.49 -2.66
CA VAL A 14 -8.91 7.90 -1.58
C VAL A 14 -8.06 8.26 -0.35
N LYS A 15 -8.32 9.42 0.26
CA LYS A 15 -7.53 9.89 1.41
C LYS A 15 -7.90 9.14 2.68
N LEU A 16 -6.89 8.54 3.31
CA LEU A 16 -6.96 7.89 4.62
C LEU A 16 -5.83 8.44 5.51
N THR A 17 -6.15 8.85 6.73
CA THR A 17 -5.14 9.27 7.72
C THR A 17 -4.77 8.10 8.61
N LEU A 18 -3.47 7.82 8.76
CA LEU A 18 -2.93 6.73 9.57
C LEU A 18 -1.92 7.28 10.59
N ALA A 19 -1.89 6.69 11.78
CA ALA A 19 -0.79 6.86 12.72
C ALA A 19 0.17 5.68 12.56
N LEU A 20 1.47 5.95 12.47
CA LEU A 20 2.52 4.94 12.37
C LEU A 20 3.42 5.01 13.62
N ASP A 21 3.94 3.86 14.04
CA ASP A 21 5.00 3.84 15.03
C ASP A 21 6.26 4.56 14.48
N PRO A 22 7.05 5.24 15.34
CA PRO A 22 8.22 6.00 14.89
C PRO A 22 9.23 5.18 14.07
N GLU A 23 9.45 3.92 14.44
CA GLU A 23 10.34 3.01 13.73
C GLU A 23 9.81 2.68 12.31
N THR A 24 8.51 2.46 12.18
CA THR A 24 7.87 2.22 10.88
C THR A 24 7.96 3.46 9.99
N ALA A 25 7.79 4.66 10.56
CA ALA A 25 7.92 5.91 9.84
C ALA A 25 9.36 6.13 9.32
N ALA A 26 10.37 5.85 10.15
CA ALA A 26 11.78 5.94 9.75
C ALA A 26 12.12 4.93 8.64
N ALA A 27 11.71 3.66 8.80
CA ALA A 27 11.94 2.64 7.78
C ALA A 27 11.28 2.97 6.44
N LEU A 28 10.12 3.64 6.46
CA LEU A 28 9.44 4.09 5.24
C LEU A 28 10.18 5.25 4.56
N GLN A 29 10.83 6.13 5.32
CA GLN A 29 11.70 7.19 4.77
C GLN A 29 12.94 6.59 4.10
N ASP A 30 13.58 5.61 4.75
CA ASP A 30 14.72 4.88 4.17
C ASP A 30 14.30 4.17 2.88
N TYR A 31 13.11 3.57 2.87
CA TYR A 31 12.56 2.94 1.66
C TYR A 31 12.38 3.95 0.53
N ALA A 32 11.89 5.16 0.81
CA ALA A 32 11.72 6.20 -0.20
C ALA A 32 13.06 6.63 -0.82
N ALA A 33 14.11 6.74 0.00
CA ALA A 33 15.45 7.02 -0.49
C ALA A 33 15.96 5.90 -1.41
N LEU A 34 15.79 4.64 -1.02
CA LEU A 34 16.16 3.49 -1.84
C LEU A 34 15.33 3.38 -3.13
N TYR A 35 14.05 3.74 -3.08
CA TYR A 35 13.17 3.78 -4.25
C TYR A 35 13.69 4.77 -5.28
N GLN A 36 14.08 5.97 -4.85
CA GLN A 36 14.71 6.97 -5.72
C GLN A 36 16.01 6.45 -6.33
N GLU A 37 16.89 5.83 -5.53
CA GLU A 37 18.15 5.26 -6.03
C GLU A 37 17.89 4.17 -7.08
N THR A 38 16.88 3.32 -6.84
CA THR A 38 16.56 2.18 -7.70
C THR A 38 15.89 2.59 -9.02
N TYR A 39 14.99 3.57 -8.98
CA TYR A 39 14.14 3.93 -10.12
C TYR A 39 14.43 5.31 -10.72
N GLY A 40 15.35 6.07 -10.13
CA GLY A 40 15.68 7.44 -10.55
C GLY A 40 14.58 8.47 -10.27
N GLU A 41 13.53 8.08 -9.57
CA GLU A 41 12.34 8.89 -9.34
C GLU A 41 12.01 8.93 -7.85
N ALA A 42 12.00 10.12 -7.27
CA ALA A 42 11.62 10.32 -5.89
C ALA A 42 10.10 10.17 -5.76
N GLU A 43 9.66 9.35 -4.82
CA GLU A 43 8.25 9.20 -4.47
C GLU A 43 8.07 9.49 -2.99
N ARG A 44 6.90 10.01 -2.63
CA ARG A 44 6.59 10.31 -1.24
C ARG A 44 6.43 9.02 -0.44
N ALA A 45 6.89 9.05 0.81
CA ALA A 45 6.71 7.98 1.78
C ALA A 45 5.24 7.51 1.87
N GLU A 46 4.28 8.45 1.88
CA GLU A 46 2.86 8.10 2.00
C GLU A 46 2.31 7.40 0.75
N THR A 47 2.78 7.76 -0.44
CA THR A 47 2.40 7.10 -1.70
C THR A 47 2.93 5.67 -1.71
N LEU A 48 4.20 5.48 -1.33
CA LEU A 48 4.82 4.16 -1.23
C LEU A 48 4.11 3.30 -0.19
N ALA A 49 3.77 3.85 0.98
CA ALA A 49 3.00 3.14 2.01
C ALA A 49 1.64 2.67 1.49
N ALA A 50 0.90 3.53 0.79
CA ALA A 50 -0.39 3.15 0.22
C ALA A 50 -0.25 1.99 -0.78
N ALA A 51 0.79 2.01 -1.62
CA ALA A 51 1.07 0.93 -2.56
C ALA A 51 1.54 -0.36 -1.87
N MET A 52 2.35 -0.26 -0.81
CA MET A 52 2.75 -1.42 0.01
C MET A 52 1.56 -2.09 0.69
N ILE A 53 0.60 -1.30 1.20
CA ILE A 53 -0.64 -1.83 1.80
C ILE A 53 -1.44 -2.58 0.73
N ASP A 54 -1.60 -2.02 -0.46
CA ASP A 54 -2.29 -2.70 -1.57
C ASP A 54 -1.60 -4.02 -1.93
N MET A 55 -0.28 -4.00 -2.10
CA MET A 55 0.51 -5.20 -2.37
C MET A 55 0.35 -6.26 -1.27
N PHE A 56 0.41 -5.85 0.01
CA PHE A 56 0.22 -6.75 1.14
C PHE A 56 -1.16 -7.42 1.10
N LEU A 57 -2.24 -6.63 1.01
CA LEU A 57 -3.62 -7.13 0.96
C LEU A 57 -3.86 -8.01 -0.27
N ALA A 58 -3.28 -7.66 -1.42
CA ALA A 58 -3.35 -8.46 -2.64
C ALA A 58 -2.58 -9.78 -2.52
N SER A 59 -1.49 -9.83 -1.73
CA SER A 59 -0.66 -11.02 -1.55
C SER A 59 -1.23 -12.02 -0.53
N ASP A 60 -1.96 -11.55 0.48
CA ASP A 60 -2.51 -12.40 1.55
C ASP A 60 -3.71 -13.24 1.07
N ALA A 61 -3.45 -14.53 0.80
CA ALA A 61 -4.47 -15.46 0.33
C ALA A 61 -5.56 -15.76 1.37
N GLY A 62 -5.20 -15.72 2.66
CA GLY A 62 -6.16 -15.90 3.75
C GLY A 62 -7.13 -14.74 3.80
N PHE A 63 -6.60 -13.51 3.78
CA PHE A 63 -7.40 -12.29 3.70
C PHE A 63 -8.30 -12.29 2.45
N ARG A 64 -7.75 -12.59 1.26
CA ARG A 64 -8.56 -12.61 0.02
C ARG A 64 -9.72 -13.59 0.08
N ARG A 65 -9.54 -14.77 0.70
CA ARG A 65 -10.62 -15.75 0.89
C ARG A 65 -11.66 -15.24 1.88
N ALA A 66 -11.23 -14.75 3.04
CA ALA A 66 -12.12 -14.22 4.07
C ALA A 66 -12.94 -13.03 3.56
N ARG A 67 -12.33 -12.11 2.79
CA ARG A 67 -13.00 -10.93 2.22
C ARG A 67 -14.16 -11.29 1.30
N LYS A 68 -14.09 -12.41 0.57
CA LYS A 68 -15.20 -12.88 -0.29
C LYS A 68 -16.41 -13.38 0.51
N ALA A 69 -16.20 -13.81 1.75
CA ALA A 69 -17.25 -14.28 2.63
C ALA A 69 -17.90 -13.15 3.45
N LEU A 70 -17.36 -11.93 3.41
CA LEU A 70 -17.97 -10.79 4.08
C LEU A 70 -19.28 -10.40 3.38
N PRO A 71 -20.36 -10.12 4.12
CA PRO A 71 -21.60 -9.62 3.54
C PRO A 71 -21.32 -8.29 2.82
N THR A 72 -21.64 -8.23 1.53
CA THR A 72 -21.52 -6.98 0.76
C THR A 72 -22.62 -6.01 1.22
N PRO A 73 -22.31 -4.75 1.58
CA PRO A 73 -23.32 -3.78 2.04
C PRO A 73 -24.22 -3.23 0.91
N ALA A 74 -24.50 -4.02 -0.12
CA ALA A 74 -25.37 -3.66 -1.23
C ALA A 74 -26.35 -4.82 -1.53
N SER A 75 -27.28 -5.03 -0.61
CA SER A 75 -28.56 -5.70 -0.90
C SER A 75 -29.57 -5.32 0.19
N LYS A 76 -29.97 -4.06 0.22
CA LYS A 76 -31.23 -3.65 0.84
C LYS A 76 -31.88 -2.60 -0.05
N GLY A 77 -32.67 -3.09 -0.98
CA GLY A 77 -33.39 -2.33 -1.99
C GLY A 77 -34.30 -3.30 -2.74
N ASP A 78 -35.37 -3.72 -2.07
CA ASP A 78 -36.67 -4.13 -2.61
C ASP A 78 -37.72 -3.79 -1.54
#